data_AF-X1EHZ7-F1
#
_entry.id   AF-X1EHZ7-F1
#
_cell.length_a   1.000
_cell.length_b   1.000
_cell.length_c   1.000
_cell.angle_alpha   90.00
_cell.angle_beta   90.00
_cell.angle_gamma   90.00
#
_symmetry.space_group_name_H-M   'P 1'
#
loop_
_entity.id
_entity.type
_entity.pdbx_description
1 polymer ?
#
loop_
_entity_poly.entity_id
_entity_poly.type
_entity_poly.pdbx_seq_one_letter_code
_entity_poly.pdbx_strand_id
1 'polypeptide(L)' 'MFDSFSDKYELMITFPQRIDKERPFFKTIFDTYNSSRILDTGCGTGNHAIEFTKMGVEVVGVDMYQKSF' A
#
# COMPACT_ATOMS: atom_id res chain seq x y z
N MET A 1 1.90 -15.08 -14.27
CA MET A 1 2.36 -13.99 -15.17
C MET A 1 2.70 -12.73 -14.38
N PHE A 2 1.95 -12.38 -13.33
CA PHE A 2 2.27 -11.25 -12.44
C PHE A 2 3.33 -11.57 -11.37
N ASP A 3 3.37 -12.78 -10.79
CA ASP A 3 4.33 -13.11 -9.70
C ASP A 3 5.79 -12.85 -10.08
N SER A 4 6.25 -13.38 -11.21
CA SER A 4 7.64 -13.21 -11.67
C SER A 4 7.99 -11.79 -12.11
N PHE A 5 6.99 -10.93 -12.35
CA PHE A 5 7.19 -9.52 -12.64
C PHE A 5 7.12 -8.66 -11.37
N SER A 6 6.29 -9.04 -10.40
CA SER A 6 6.13 -8.36 -9.10
C SER A 6 7.43 -8.36 -8.31
N ASP A 7 8.12 -9.50 -8.23
CA ASP A 7 9.40 -9.59 -7.50
C ASP A 7 10.49 -8.75 -8.15
N LYS A 8 10.54 -8.72 -9.50
CA LYS A 8 11.48 -7.86 -10.24
C LYS A 8 11.12 -6.39 -10.11
N TYR A 9 9.83 -6.06 -10.03
CA TYR A 9 9.35 -4.70 -9.86
C TYR A 9 9.62 -4.16 -8.46
N GLU A 10 9.46 -4.99 -7.41
CA GLU A 10 9.88 -4.66 -6.05
C GLU A 10 11.39 -4.40 -5.94
N LEU A 11 12.21 -5.18 -6.66
CA LEU A 11 13.66 -4.97 -6.71
C LEU A 11 14.07 -3.71 -7.49
N MET A 12 13.25 -3.26 -8.44
CA MET A 12 13.53 -2.07 -9.25
C MET A 12 12.91 -0.78 -8.68
N ILE A 13 11.88 -0.88 -7.85
CA ILE A 13 11.23 0.26 -7.22
C ILE A 13 11.71 0.41 -5.79
N THR A 14 12.29 1.57 -5.49
CA THR A 14 12.50 1.94 -4.10
C THR A 14 11.19 2.39 -3.47
N PHE A 15 10.38 1.43 -3.05
CA PHE A 15 9.10 1.63 -2.39
C PHE A 15 9.16 2.67 -1.25
N PRO A 16 10.19 2.69 -0.38
CA PRO A 16 10.31 3.71 0.65
C PRO A 16 10.28 5.15 0.11
N GLN A 17 11.01 5.42 -0.97
CA GLN A 17 11.11 6.76 -1.56
C GLN A 17 9.83 7.18 -2.28
N ARG A 18 9.11 6.22 -2.85
CA ARG A 18 7.79 6.45 -3.44
C ARG A 18 6.76 6.76 -2.35
N ILE A 19 6.73 5.93 -1.29
CA ILE A 19 5.86 6.13 -0.14
C ILE A 19 6.10 7.49 0.52
N ASP A 20 7.35 7.91 0.71
CA ASP A 20 7.66 9.22 1.30
C ASP A 20 7.10 10.39 0.47
N LYS A 21 7.09 10.27 -0.86
CA LYS A 21 6.51 11.27 -1.76
C LYS A 21 4.98 11.27 -1.74
N GLU A 22 4.36 10.10 -1.63
CA GLU A 22 2.91 9.94 -1.67
C GLU A 22 2.25 10.15 -0.29
N ARG A 23 2.99 9.96 0.81
CA ARG A 23 2.50 10.05 2.20
C ARG A 23 1.78 11.36 2.49
N PRO A 24 2.27 12.56 2.12
CA PRO A 24 1.55 13.81 2.39
C PRO A 24 0.16 13.85 1.75
N PHE A 25 0.04 13.36 0.51
CA PHE A 25 -1.23 13.34 -0.22
C PHE A 25 -2.27 12.46 0.49
N PHE A 26 -1.90 11.23 0.84
CA PHE A 26 -2.80 10.32 1.55
C PHE A 26 -3.15 10.83 2.94
N LYS A 27 -2.19 11.39 3.68
CA LYS A 27 -2.44 11.95 4.99
C LYS A 27 -3.46 13.09 4.94
N THR A 28 -3.35 14.00 3.95
CA THR A 28 -4.35 15.05 3.74
C THR A 28 -5.73 14.48 3.50
N ILE A 29 -5.87 13.42 2.69
CA ILE A 29 -7.17 12.78 2.45
C ILE A 29 -7.73 12.19 3.74
N PHE A 30 -6.93 11.43 4.48
CA PHE A 30 -7.39 10.76 5.69
C PHE A 30 -7.83 11.77 6.77
N ASP A 31 -7.08 12.86 6.93
CA ASP A 31 -7.42 13.93 7.86
C ASP A 31 -8.69 14.68 7.41
N THR A 32 -8.82 14.97 6.11
CA THR A 32 -9.98 15.70 5.56
C THR A 32 -11.29 14.94 5.76
N TYR A 33 -11.27 13.62 5.58
CA TYR A 33 -12.47 12.79 5.68
C TYR A 33 -12.59 12.06 7.03
N ASN A 34 -11.66 12.30 7.96
CA ASN A 34 -11.56 11.62 9.24
C ASN A 34 -11.63 10.09 9.08
N SER A 35 -10.93 9.57 8.07
CA SER A 35 -10.98 8.17 7.66
C SER A 35 -10.31 7.29 8.71
N SER A 36 -11.12 6.49 9.40
CA SER A 36 -10.64 5.51 10.39
C SER A 36 -10.45 4.10 9.82
N ARG A 37 -11.04 3.81 8.65
CA ARG A 37 -10.95 2.51 7.98
C ARG A 37 -10.82 2.66 6.47
N ILE A 38 -9.97 1.84 5.85
CA ILE A 38 -9.69 1.86 4.41
C ILE A 38 -9.70 0.43 3.85
N LEU A 39 -10.20 0.30 2.62
CA LEU A 39 -10.05 -0.89 1.79
C LEU A 39 -8.98 -0.60 0.73
N ASP A 40 -7.87 -1.32 0.76
CA ASP A 40 -6.79 -1.27 -0.23
C ASP A 40 -6.98 -2.39 -1.26
N THR A 41 -7.58 -2.05 -2.39
CA THR A 41 -7.88 -3.00 -3.48
C THR A 41 -6.70 -3.09 -4.46
N GLY A 42 -6.23 -4.31 -4.75
CA GLY A 42 -5.01 -4.52 -5.52
C GLY A 42 -3.77 -4.19 -4.71
N CYS A 43 -3.77 -4.54 -3.42
CA CYS A 43 -2.73 -4.14 -2.47
C CYS A 43 -1.34 -4.73 -2.78
N GLY A 44 -1.27 -5.72 -3.68
CA GLY A 44 -0.05 -6.42 -4.04
C GLY A 44 0.65 -6.97 -2.79
N THR A 45 1.85 -6.49 -2.53
CA THR A 45 2.66 -6.89 -1.37
C THR A 45 2.35 -6.12 -0.09
N GLY A 46 1.40 -5.18 -0.13
CA GLY A 46 0.86 -4.51 1.04
C GLY A 46 1.68 -3.31 1.52
N ASN A 47 2.60 -2.77 0.72
CA ASN A 47 3.44 -1.63 1.11
C ASN A 47 2.60 -0.40 1.52
N HIS A 48 1.54 -0.07 0.78
CA HIS A 48 0.61 1.01 1.13
C HIS A 48 -0.24 0.65 2.36
N ALA A 49 -0.76 -0.57 2.43
CA ALA A 49 -1.51 -1.02 3.61
C ALA A 49 -0.71 -0.89 4.91
N ILE A 50 0.56 -1.34 4.93
CA ILE A 50 1.47 -1.19 6.07
C ILE A 50 1.65 0.28 6.43
N GLU A 51 1.87 1.12 5.43
CA GLU A 51 2.08 2.55 5.64
C GLU A 51 0.84 3.23 6.21
N PHE A 52 -0.34 2.95 5.67
CA PHE A 52 -1.60 3.52 6.14
C PHE A 52 -1.92 3.07 7.57
N THR A 53 -1.58 1.83 7.96
CA THR A 53 -1.66 1.40 9.36
C THR A 53 -0.73 2.21 10.27
N LYS A 54 0.50 2.55 9.83
CA LYS A 54 1.38 3.45 10.59
C LYS A 54 0.83 4.86 10.74
N MET A 55 -0.03 5.30 9.82
CA MET A 55 -0.75 6.58 9.93
C MET A 55 -1.94 6.53 10.90
N GLY A 56 -2.23 5.37 11.51
CA GLY A 56 -3.30 5.20 12.49
C GLY A 56 -4.64 4.77 11.91
N VAL A 57 -4.66 4.28 10.67
CA VAL A 57 -5.89 3.85 9.99
C VAL A 57 -6.01 2.32 9.99
N GLU A 58 -7.21 1.79 10.23
CA GLU A 58 -7.48 0.36 10.07
C GLU A 58 -7.55 0.03 8.57
N VAL A 59 -6.78 -0.95 8.09
CA VAL A 59 -6.71 -1.26 6.66
C VAL A 59 -7.07 -2.72 6.41
N VAL A 60 -7.94 -2.94 5.43
CA VAL A 60 -8.20 -4.26 4.85
C VAL A 60 -7.58 -4.26 3.45
N GLY A 61 -6.61 -5.14 3.21
CA GLY A 61 -6.02 -5.35 1.89
C GLY A 61 -6.69 -6.50 1.16
N VAL A 62 -7.02 -6.32 -0.12
CA VAL A 62 -7.54 -7.38 -0.99
C VAL A 62 -6.77 -7.37 -2.30
N ASP A 63 -6.16 -8.50 -2.64
CA ASP A 63 -5.56 -8.73 -3.95
C ASP A 63 -6.06 -10.06 -4.52
N MET A 64 -6.15 -10.15 -5.84
CA MET A 64 -6.55 -11.37 -6.54
C MET A 64 -5.41 -12.40 -6.61
N TYR A 65 -4.16 -11.97 -6.37
CA TYR A 65 -2.99 -12.84 -6.33
C TYR A 65 -2.51 -13.01 -4.89
N GLN A 66 -2.54 -14.25 -4.41
CA GLN A 66 -1.90 -14.61 -3.15
C GLN A 66 -0.40 -14.85 -3.42
N LYS A 67 0.48 -14.07 -2.78
CA LYS A 67 1.92 -14.42 -2.75
C LYS A 67 2.04 -15.79 -2.08
N SER A 68 2.32 -16.83 -2.86
CA SER A 68 2.72 -18.14 -2.33
C SER A 68 4.18 -18.02 -1.94
N PHE A 69 4.47 -18.22 -0.65
CA PHE A 69 5.84 -18.26 -0.12
C PHE A 69 6.61 -19.47 -0.67
#